data_AF-A0A0F9F7W6-F1
#
_entry.id   AF-A0A0F9F7W6-F1
#
_cell.length_a   1.000
_cell.length_b   1.000
_cell.length_c   1.000
_cell.angle_alpha   90.00
_cell.angle_beta   90.00
_cell.angle_gamma   90.00
#
_symmetry.space_group_name_H-M   'P 1'
#
loop_
_entity.id
_entity.type
_entity.pdbx_description
1 polymer ?
#
loop_
_entity_poly.entity_id
_entity_poly.type
_entity_poly.pdbx_seq_one_letter_code
_entity_poly.pdbx_strand_id
1 'polypeptide(L)'
;MLTWLERRTNTGKEQVINLIGDKTEELRQDLANRWATDLYTTNPNGNGFIALPVIVDSSDSYAGISVSDASAWASTEDNAETELKLYGSNSISEFISDCTLGPDFPNFHLTTLDLESKFESLIEPQKRYEDVTMADAGFRNTTFRGAPVFGDFHAPAGVWYGLTMNRDIWQLRHHPEEDFAVSKWKELFPQFPKNLGKMCTWMGNLICKCRFVNFKMTALDYTV
;
A
#
# COMPACT_ATOMS: atom_id res chain seq x y z
N MET A 1 -7.18 19.93 14.99
CA MET A 1 -7.56 21.34 15.28
C MET A 1 -8.32 21.37 16.60
N LEU A 2 -8.20 22.42 17.42
CA LEU A 2 -9.00 22.58 18.64
C LEU A 2 -9.92 23.79 18.50
N THR A 3 -11.23 23.56 18.65
CA THR A 3 -12.22 24.64 18.57
C THR A 3 -12.31 25.41 19.87
N TRP A 4 -12.77 26.66 19.77
CA TRP A 4 -12.95 27.53 20.94
C TRP A 4 -13.99 26.98 21.94
N LEU A 5 -15.06 26.33 21.46
CA LEU A 5 -16.12 25.77 22.30
C LEU A 5 -15.63 24.55 23.10
N GLU A 6 -14.88 23.66 22.46
CA GLU A 6 -14.25 22.51 23.12
C GLU A 6 -13.29 22.95 24.23
N ARG A 7 -12.50 24.00 23.99
CA ARG A 7 -11.58 24.55 25.00
C ARG A 7 -12.29 25.20 26.18
N ARG A 8 -13.46 25.81 25.95
CA ARG A 8 -14.26 26.45 27.02
C ARG A 8 -15.06 25.45 27.84
N THR A 9 -15.39 24.31 27.27
CA THR A 9 -16.18 23.27 27.95
C THR A 9 -15.26 22.35 28.75
N ASN A 10 -14.08 22.02 28.20
CA ASN A 10 -13.06 21.22 28.87
C ASN A 10 -12.04 22.13 29.57
N THR A 11 -12.38 22.66 30.73
CA THR A 11 -11.51 23.58 31.51
C THR A 11 -10.63 22.86 32.53
N GLY A 12 -10.92 21.59 32.85
CA GLY A 12 -10.06 20.78 33.72
C GLY A 12 -8.76 20.37 33.02
N LYS A 13 -7.62 20.42 33.73
CA LYS A 13 -6.30 20.03 33.17
C LYS A 13 -6.34 18.64 32.53
N GLU A 14 -6.95 17.66 33.21
CA GLU A 14 -7.07 16.29 32.72
C GLU A 14 -7.96 16.19 31.47
N GLN A 15 -9.03 16.98 31.40
CA GLN A 15 -9.94 17.00 30.25
C GLN A 15 -9.27 17.59 28.99
N VAL A 16 -8.41 18.59 29.17
CA VAL A 16 -7.62 19.16 28.06
C VAL A 16 -6.58 18.15 27.55
N ILE A 17 -5.95 17.38 28.43
CA ILE A 17 -4.97 16.35 28.06
C ILE A 17 -5.65 15.23 27.26
N ASN A 18 -6.78 14.72 27.73
CA ASN A 18 -7.54 13.68 27.02
C ASN A 18 -7.96 14.15 25.62
N LEU A 19 -8.46 15.38 25.50
CA LEU A 19 -8.84 15.95 24.21
C LEU A 19 -7.65 16.05 23.23
N ILE A 20 -6.45 16.42 23.72
CA ILE A 20 -5.24 16.45 22.88
C ILE A 20 -4.83 15.02 22.48
N GLY A 21 -4.98 14.05 23.39
CA GLY A 21 -4.76 12.63 23.12
C GLY A 21 -5.65 12.13 21.98
N ASP A 22 -6.96 12.33 22.10
CA ASP A 22 -7.95 11.92 21.10
C ASP A 22 -7.68 12.56 19.74
N LYS A 23 -7.37 13.88 19.71
CA LYS A 23 -7.01 14.57 18.45
C LYS A 23 -5.70 14.08 17.83
N THR A 24 -4.77 13.58 18.63
CA THR A 24 -3.51 13.01 18.12
C THR A 24 -3.77 11.62 17.54
N GLU A 25 -4.69 10.86 18.12
CA GLU A 25 -5.11 9.55 17.60
C GLU A 25 -5.90 9.70 16.30
N GLU A 26 -6.86 10.64 16.24
CA GLU A 26 -7.56 11.00 15.00
C GLU A 26 -6.56 11.35 13.88
N LEU A 27 -5.56 12.20 14.18
CA LEU A 27 -4.51 12.57 13.22
C LEU A 27 -3.72 11.35 12.73
N ARG A 28 -3.40 10.40 13.62
CA ARG A 28 -2.67 9.18 13.25
C ARG A 28 -3.49 8.31 12.30
N GLN A 29 -4.78 8.13 12.58
CA GLN A 29 -5.68 7.35 11.76
C GLN A 29 -5.90 7.99 10.38
N ASP A 30 -6.10 9.30 10.35
CA ASP A 30 -6.23 10.06 9.10
C ASP A 30 -4.96 9.98 8.25
N LEU A 31 -3.77 10.09 8.87
CA LEU A 31 -2.51 9.98 8.16
C LEU A 31 -2.28 8.56 7.63
N ALA A 32 -2.57 7.53 8.42
CA ALA A 32 -2.44 6.14 8.00
C ALA A 32 -3.35 5.82 6.81
N ASN A 33 -4.61 6.26 6.86
CA ASN A 33 -5.57 6.11 5.78
C ASN A 33 -5.12 6.87 4.51
N ARG A 34 -4.62 8.09 4.67
CA ARG A 34 -4.05 8.86 3.55
C ARG A 34 -2.84 8.17 2.93
N TRP A 35 -1.92 7.65 3.74
CA TRP A 35 -0.76 6.92 3.24
C TRP A 35 -1.13 5.64 2.50
N ALA A 36 -2.11 4.90 2.99
CA ALA A 36 -2.63 3.72 2.30
C ALA A 36 -3.26 4.10 0.94
N THR A 37 -4.00 5.21 0.87
CA THR A 37 -4.58 5.68 -0.40
C THR A 37 -3.53 6.21 -1.38
N ASP A 38 -2.57 7.02 -0.89
CA ASP A 38 -1.48 7.58 -1.69
C ASP A 38 -0.52 6.48 -2.20
N LEU A 39 -0.50 5.30 -1.57
CA LEU A 39 0.28 4.15 -2.02
C LEU A 39 -0.24 3.58 -3.34
N TYR A 40 -1.56 3.55 -3.57
CA TYR A 40 -2.16 2.98 -4.78
C TYR A 40 -2.54 4.01 -5.82
N THR A 41 -2.82 5.24 -5.40
CA THR A 41 -3.35 6.27 -6.30
C THR A 41 -2.49 7.51 -6.23
N THR A 42 -2.10 8.02 -7.40
CA THR A 42 -1.35 9.28 -7.48
C THR A 42 -2.22 10.40 -6.95
N ASN A 43 -1.76 11.07 -5.90
CA ASN A 43 -2.48 12.19 -5.33
C ASN A 43 -2.56 13.35 -6.36
N PRO A 44 -3.76 13.83 -6.72
CA PRO A 44 -3.93 14.86 -7.75
C PRO A 44 -3.27 16.20 -7.38
N ASN A 45 -2.99 16.43 -6.09
CA ASN A 45 -2.33 17.64 -5.61
C ASN A 45 -0.79 17.53 -5.60
N GLY A 46 -0.21 16.41 -6.02
CA GLY A 46 1.25 16.20 -6.05
C GLY A 46 1.93 16.10 -4.69
N ASN A 47 1.16 16.03 -3.59
CA ASN A 47 1.65 16.03 -2.21
C ASN A 47 1.62 14.62 -1.56
N GLY A 48 1.62 13.57 -2.37
CA GLY A 48 1.61 12.17 -1.94
C GLY A 48 2.88 11.44 -2.33
N PHE A 49 2.94 10.16 -2.02
CA PHE A 49 3.99 9.25 -2.49
C PHE A 49 3.95 9.08 -4.01
N ILE A 50 5.07 8.65 -4.58
CA ILE A 50 4.99 7.98 -5.88
C ILE A 50 4.24 6.67 -5.66
N ALA A 51 3.09 6.54 -6.31
CA ALA A 51 2.20 5.41 -6.14
C ALA A 51 2.81 4.12 -6.74
N LEU A 52 2.51 2.97 -6.13
CA LEU A 52 2.93 1.65 -6.58
C LEU A 52 2.65 1.36 -8.07
N PRO A 53 1.49 1.73 -8.65
CA PRO A 53 1.25 1.48 -10.07
C PRO A 53 2.28 2.13 -10.99
N VAL A 54 2.86 3.26 -10.61
CA VAL A 54 3.89 3.99 -11.38
C VAL A 54 5.27 3.37 -11.15
N ILE A 55 5.54 2.89 -9.94
CA ILE A 55 6.83 2.25 -9.60
C ILE A 55 6.95 0.88 -10.30
N VAL A 56 5.88 0.09 -10.23
CA VAL A 56 5.77 -1.27 -10.77
C VAL A 56 5.14 -1.20 -12.16
N ASP A 57 5.63 -0.31 -13.02
CA ASP A 57 5.11 -0.13 -14.37
C ASP A 57 6.07 -0.61 -15.46
N SER A 58 5.51 -1.00 -16.60
CA SER A 58 6.25 -1.42 -17.78
C SER A 58 6.54 -0.28 -18.77
N SER A 59 5.89 0.88 -18.64
CA SER A 59 5.85 1.95 -19.66
C SER A 59 6.23 3.33 -19.12
N ASP A 60 5.95 3.61 -17.85
CA ASP A 60 6.15 4.88 -17.17
C ASP A 60 7.63 5.08 -16.78
N SER A 61 8.05 6.34 -16.88
CA SER A 61 9.36 6.76 -16.39
C SER A 61 9.39 6.79 -14.87
N TYR A 62 10.42 6.18 -14.29
CA TYR A 62 10.64 6.18 -12.85
C TYR A 62 12.05 6.68 -12.52
N ALA A 63 12.18 7.49 -11.46
CA ALA A 63 13.44 8.11 -11.04
C ALA A 63 14.18 8.89 -12.16
N GLY A 64 13.44 9.41 -13.15
CA GLY A 64 14.00 10.15 -14.29
C GLY A 64 14.56 9.28 -15.42
N ILE A 65 14.35 7.96 -15.37
CA ILE A 65 14.76 7.02 -16.41
C ILE A 65 13.53 6.57 -17.19
N SER A 66 13.55 6.77 -18.51
CA SER A 66 12.54 6.24 -19.42
C SER A 66 12.74 4.73 -19.65
N VAL A 67 11.65 3.99 -19.82
CA VAL A 67 11.73 2.56 -20.12
C VAL A 67 12.35 2.28 -21.48
N SER A 68 12.19 3.21 -22.44
CA SER A 68 12.85 3.13 -23.75
C SER A 68 14.37 3.07 -23.64
N ASP A 69 14.93 3.70 -22.61
CA ASP A 69 16.37 3.86 -22.45
C ASP A 69 16.97 2.69 -21.66
N ALA A 70 16.16 2.02 -20.83
CA ALA A 70 16.56 0.90 -19.98
C ALA A 70 15.44 -0.14 -19.86
N SER A 71 15.11 -0.81 -20.97
CA SER A 71 14.01 -1.79 -21.02
C SER A 71 14.20 -2.98 -20.06
N ALA A 72 15.44 -3.42 -19.85
CA ALA A 72 15.77 -4.48 -18.90
C ALA A 72 15.52 -4.10 -17.42
N TRP A 73 15.31 -2.81 -17.13
CA TRP A 73 14.97 -2.32 -15.79
C TRP A 73 13.46 -2.13 -15.61
N ALA A 74 12.64 -2.35 -16.64
CA ALA A 74 11.18 -2.28 -16.53
C ALA A 74 10.62 -3.33 -15.58
N SER A 75 9.50 -3.02 -14.92
CA SER A 75 8.70 -4.02 -14.22
C SER A 75 7.87 -4.82 -15.22
N THR A 76 7.46 -6.02 -14.85
CA THR A 76 6.50 -6.80 -15.64
C THR A 76 5.08 -6.36 -15.32
N GLU A 77 4.28 -6.08 -16.36
CA GLU A 77 2.89 -5.67 -16.23
C GLU A 77 1.99 -6.49 -17.15
N ASP A 78 0.82 -6.85 -16.62
CA ASP A 78 -0.30 -7.35 -17.40
C ASP A 78 -1.53 -6.48 -17.21
N ASN A 79 -2.09 -6.03 -18.33
CA ASN A 79 -3.30 -5.20 -18.39
C ASN A 79 -4.39 -5.81 -19.27
N ALA A 80 -4.22 -7.06 -19.71
CA ALA A 80 -5.12 -7.72 -20.64
C ALA A 80 -5.82 -8.93 -20.04
N GLU A 81 -5.14 -9.69 -19.17
CA GLU A 81 -5.73 -10.90 -18.58
C GLU A 81 -6.79 -10.56 -17.53
N THR A 82 -7.99 -11.13 -17.70
CA THR A 82 -9.11 -10.92 -16.79
C THR A 82 -9.34 -12.08 -15.83
N GLU A 83 -8.81 -13.27 -16.14
CA GLU A 83 -8.98 -14.46 -15.32
C GLU A 83 -7.80 -14.64 -14.34
N LEU A 84 -8.11 -14.89 -13.07
CA LEU A 84 -7.09 -15.19 -12.06
C LEU A 84 -6.59 -16.63 -12.21
N LYS A 85 -5.45 -16.80 -12.89
CA LYS A 85 -4.80 -18.11 -13.08
C LYS A 85 -3.62 -18.30 -12.11
N LEU A 86 -3.63 -19.39 -11.35
CA LEU A 86 -2.53 -19.71 -10.42
C LEU A 86 -1.33 -20.37 -11.12
N TYR A 87 -1.60 -21.27 -12.07
CA TYR A 87 -0.59 -22.03 -12.80
C TYR A 87 -0.87 -22.03 -14.31
N GLY A 88 0.18 -22.20 -15.12
CA GLY A 88 0.09 -22.22 -16.59
C GLY A 88 0.54 -20.89 -17.22
N SER A 89 0.16 -20.68 -18.48
CA SER A 89 0.47 -19.45 -19.22
C SER A 89 -0.40 -18.29 -18.73
N ASN A 90 0.19 -17.09 -18.66
CA ASN A 90 -0.36 -15.87 -18.07
C ASN A 90 -0.81 -16.05 -16.62
N SER A 91 -0.12 -16.92 -15.87
CA SER A 91 -0.46 -17.19 -14.47
C SER A 91 0.45 -16.45 -13.51
N ILE A 92 -0.01 -16.26 -12.27
CA ILE A 92 0.81 -15.69 -11.19
C ILE A 92 2.14 -16.45 -11.05
N SER A 93 2.14 -17.78 -11.24
CA SER A 93 3.38 -18.57 -11.17
C SER A 93 4.40 -18.27 -12.28
N GLU A 94 3.94 -17.93 -13.47
CA GLU A 94 4.79 -17.52 -14.59
C GLU A 94 5.37 -16.13 -14.32
N PHE A 95 4.52 -15.16 -13.91
CA PHE A 95 4.98 -13.82 -13.53
C PHE A 95 6.02 -13.82 -12.40
N ILE A 96 5.85 -14.67 -11.39
CA ILE A 96 6.87 -14.85 -10.34
C ILE A 96 8.19 -15.33 -10.94
N SER A 97 8.13 -16.28 -11.88
CA SER A 97 9.32 -16.85 -12.50
C SER A 97 10.03 -15.84 -13.40
N ASP A 98 9.28 -15.04 -14.16
CA ASP A 98 9.80 -13.97 -15.02
C ASP A 98 10.45 -12.84 -14.21
N CYS A 99 9.93 -12.56 -13.03
CA CYS A 99 10.44 -11.53 -12.12
C CYS A 99 11.48 -12.08 -11.12
N THR A 100 11.97 -13.31 -11.31
CA THR A 100 13.01 -13.87 -10.44
C THR A 100 14.40 -13.53 -10.99
N LEU A 101 15.19 -12.82 -10.19
CA LEU A 101 16.57 -12.49 -10.51
C LEU A 101 17.51 -12.96 -9.38
N GLY A 102 18.13 -14.12 -9.58
CA GLY A 102 19.05 -14.69 -8.60
C GLY A 102 18.34 -14.97 -7.26
N PRO A 103 18.77 -14.38 -6.13
CA PRO A 103 18.13 -14.58 -4.83
C PRO A 103 16.85 -13.75 -4.65
N ASP A 104 16.59 -12.76 -5.50
CA ASP A 104 15.43 -11.88 -5.40
C ASP A 104 14.28 -12.41 -6.24
N PHE A 105 13.11 -12.61 -5.62
CA PHE A 105 11.88 -13.05 -6.25
C PHE A 105 10.67 -12.46 -5.51
N PRO A 106 9.51 -12.27 -6.18
CA PRO A 106 8.30 -11.79 -5.53
C PRO A 106 7.90 -12.71 -4.37
N ASN A 107 7.99 -12.20 -3.15
CA ASN A 107 7.77 -12.95 -1.91
C ASN A 107 6.64 -12.35 -1.05
N PHE A 108 5.95 -11.35 -1.55
CA PHE A 108 4.84 -10.67 -0.91
C PHE A 108 3.80 -10.31 -1.96
N HIS A 109 2.57 -10.77 -1.79
CA HIS A 109 1.48 -10.45 -2.70
C HIS A 109 0.47 -9.54 -2.04
N LEU A 110 0.00 -8.56 -2.83
CA LEU A 110 -1.01 -7.63 -2.38
C LEU A 110 -2.08 -7.47 -3.45
N THR A 111 -3.34 -7.53 -3.05
CA THR A 111 -4.48 -7.48 -3.98
C THR A 111 -5.72 -6.89 -3.29
N THR A 112 -6.87 -6.90 -3.96
CA THR A 112 -8.15 -6.51 -3.37
C THR A 112 -8.75 -7.63 -2.53
N LEU A 113 -9.60 -7.30 -1.56
CA LEU A 113 -10.32 -8.28 -0.73
C LEU A 113 -11.15 -9.28 -1.57
N ASP A 114 -11.71 -8.83 -2.69
CA ASP A 114 -12.50 -9.67 -3.60
C ASP A 114 -11.61 -10.70 -4.34
N LEU A 115 -10.43 -10.28 -4.80
CA LEU A 115 -9.47 -11.16 -5.47
C LEU A 115 -8.79 -12.12 -4.47
N GLU A 116 -8.55 -11.67 -3.24
CA GLU A 116 -8.11 -12.55 -2.14
C GLU A 116 -9.14 -13.65 -1.87
N SER A 117 -10.42 -13.29 -1.73
CA SER A 117 -11.50 -14.25 -1.52
C SER A 117 -11.60 -15.26 -2.69
N LYS A 118 -11.42 -14.78 -3.92
CA LYS A 118 -11.36 -15.64 -5.10
C LYS A 118 -10.16 -16.57 -5.06
N PHE A 119 -8.98 -16.05 -4.73
CA PHE A 119 -7.76 -16.84 -4.58
C PHE A 119 -7.93 -17.97 -3.55
N GLU A 120 -8.58 -17.69 -2.41
CA GLU A 120 -8.92 -18.71 -1.41
C GLU A 120 -9.83 -19.81 -1.98
N SER A 121 -10.85 -19.42 -2.74
CA SER A 121 -11.76 -20.39 -3.38
C SER A 121 -11.06 -21.27 -4.43
N LEU A 122 -10.06 -20.75 -5.15
CA LEU A 122 -9.25 -21.51 -6.10
C LEU A 122 -8.32 -22.52 -5.42
N ILE A 123 -7.89 -22.25 -4.18
CA ILE A 123 -7.00 -23.13 -3.42
C ILE A 123 -7.74 -24.21 -2.64
N GLU A 124 -8.98 -23.95 -2.20
CA GLU A 124 -9.81 -24.91 -1.46
C GLU A 124 -9.88 -26.31 -2.11
N PRO A 125 -10.14 -26.48 -3.43
CA PRO A 125 -10.23 -27.80 -4.04
C PRO A 125 -8.88 -28.54 -4.09
N GLN A 126 -7.75 -27.83 -4.14
CA GLN A 126 -6.42 -28.45 -4.16
C GLN A 126 -6.03 -29.01 -2.79
N LYS A 127 -6.45 -28.35 -1.70
CA LYS A 127 -6.13 -28.76 -0.32
C LYS A 127 -6.89 -30.01 0.15
N ARG A 128 -8.05 -30.32 -0.43
CA ARG A 128 -8.78 -31.58 -0.14
C ARG A 128 -7.95 -32.84 -0.41
N TYR A 129 -6.86 -32.73 -1.17
CA TYR A 129 -5.96 -33.82 -1.49
C TYR A 129 -4.73 -33.91 -0.58
N GLU A 130 -4.41 -32.89 0.23
CA GLU A 130 -3.16 -32.85 1.01
C GLU A 130 -3.33 -33.18 2.51
N ASP A 131 -4.33 -32.66 3.22
CA ASP A 131 -4.63 -33.12 4.58
C ASP A 131 -5.96 -32.54 5.13
N VAL A 132 -6.86 -33.41 5.59
CA VAL A 132 -8.21 -33.03 6.07
C VAL A 132 -8.16 -32.34 7.44
N THR A 133 -7.09 -32.53 8.22
CA THR A 133 -6.94 -32.05 9.60
C THR A 133 -6.45 -30.60 9.73
N MET A 134 -5.89 -30.02 8.67
CA MET A 134 -5.48 -28.60 8.64
C MET A 134 -6.56 -27.66 8.07
N ALA A 135 -7.69 -28.21 7.60
CA ALA A 135 -8.77 -27.47 6.95
C ALA A 135 -9.75 -26.79 7.94
N ASP A 136 -9.81 -27.23 9.20
CA ASP A 136 -10.78 -26.73 10.20
C ASP A 136 -10.39 -25.39 10.85
N ALA A 137 -9.15 -24.94 10.69
CA ALA A 137 -8.70 -23.63 11.17
C ALA A 137 -8.86 -22.62 10.03
N GLY A 138 -10.06 -22.03 9.92
CA GLY A 138 -10.41 -21.02 8.92
C GLY A 138 -9.23 -20.07 8.59
N PHE A 139 -8.97 -19.93 7.29
CA PHE A 139 -7.77 -19.29 6.76
C PHE A 139 -7.60 -17.88 7.32
N ARG A 140 -6.53 -17.66 8.09
CA ARG A 140 -6.10 -16.32 8.53
C ARG A 140 -4.92 -15.78 7.74
N ASN A 141 -4.25 -16.61 6.94
CA ASN A 141 -3.11 -16.20 6.15
C ASN A 141 -2.94 -17.15 4.95
N THR A 142 -3.44 -16.75 3.79
CA THR A 142 -3.39 -17.58 2.58
C THR A 142 -2.09 -17.32 1.85
N THR A 143 -1.29 -18.36 1.64
CA THR A 143 0.06 -18.26 1.02
C THR A 143 0.08 -18.89 -0.37
N PHE A 144 0.73 -18.24 -1.33
CA PHE A 144 1.05 -18.80 -2.64
C PHE A 144 2.55 -19.08 -2.75
N ARG A 145 2.97 -20.33 -3.00
CA ARG A 145 4.40 -20.73 -3.09
C ARG A 145 5.28 -20.23 -1.93
N GLY A 146 4.72 -20.17 -0.72
CA GLY A 146 5.41 -19.68 0.49
C GLY A 146 5.41 -18.17 0.67
N ALA A 147 4.89 -17.39 -0.29
CA ALA A 147 4.64 -15.96 -0.16
C ALA A 147 3.23 -15.69 0.40
N PRO A 148 3.05 -14.82 1.41
CA PRO A 148 1.72 -14.44 1.86
C PRO A 148 0.99 -13.58 0.82
N VAL A 149 -0.31 -13.77 0.71
CA VAL A 149 -1.24 -12.94 -0.06
C VAL A 149 -2.09 -12.14 0.92
N PHE A 150 -2.17 -10.83 0.71
CA PHE A 150 -3.01 -9.94 1.51
C PHE A 150 -3.99 -9.16 0.65
N GLY A 151 -5.25 -9.14 1.05
CA GLY A 151 -6.24 -8.20 0.55
C GLY A 151 -6.17 -6.85 1.29
N ASP A 152 -6.09 -5.76 0.52
CA ASP A 152 -6.19 -4.39 1.01
C ASP A 152 -7.49 -3.75 0.49
N PHE A 153 -8.15 -2.98 1.36
CA PHE A 153 -9.35 -2.22 1.01
C PHE A 153 -9.05 -1.02 0.10
N HIS A 154 -7.85 -0.44 0.19
CA HIS A 154 -7.45 0.71 -0.62
C HIS A 154 -6.92 0.34 -2.00
N ALA A 155 -6.71 -0.96 -2.27
CA ALA A 155 -6.27 -1.43 -3.57
C ALA A 155 -7.37 -1.21 -4.63
N PRO A 156 -7.03 -0.67 -5.82
CA PRO A 156 -7.99 -0.50 -6.91
C PRO A 156 -8.52 -1.85 -7.41
N ALA A 157 -9.76 -1.85 -7.90
CA ALA A 157 -10.40 -3.06 -8.42
C ALA A 157 -9.56 -3.75 -9.51
N GLY A 158 -9.48 -5.07 -9.44
CA GLY A 158 -8.82 -5.89 -10.46
C GLY A 158 -7.29 -5.87 -10.43
N VAL A 159 -6.70 -5.35 -9.36
CA VAL A 159 -5.25 -5.23 -9.24
C VAL A 159 -4.65 -6.34 -8.38
N TRP A 160 -3.54 -6.90 -8.85
CA TRP A 160 -2.68 -7.82 -8.13
C TRP A 160 -1.23 -7.40 -8.25
N TYR A 161 -0.55 -7.22 -7.11
CA TYR A 161 0.88 -6.91 -7.05
C TYR A 161 1.66 -8.09 -6.51
N GLY A 162 2.76 -8.43 -7.19
CA GLY A 162 3.82 -9.27 -6.66
C GLY A 162 5.04 -8.43 -6.35
N LEU A 163 5.34 -8.27 -5.07
CA LEU A 163 6.43 -7.44 -4.57
C LEU A 163 7.52 -8.31 -3.96
N THR A 164 8.77 -7.89 -4.17
CA THR A 164 9.93 -8.48 -3.49
C THR A 164 10.22 -7.67 -2.22
N MET A 165 9.78 -8.15 -1.07
CA MET A 165 9.94 -7.51 0.24
C MET A 165 11.36 -7.69 0.80
N ASN A 166 12.36 -7.20 0.07
CA ASN A 166 13.75 -7.10 0.51
C ASN A 166 14.07 -5.63 0.86
N ARG A 167 14.74 -5.40 2.00
CA ARG A 167 15.11 -4.07 2.51
C ARG A 167 16.00 -3.28 1.55
N ASP A 168 16.74 -3.97 0.69
CA ASP A 168 17.60 -3.32 -0.28
C ASP A 168 16.83 -2.79 -1.50
N ILE A 169 15.68 -3.41 -1.82
CA ILE A 169 14.82 -3.06 -2.95
C ILE A 169 13.86 -1.93 -2.55
N TRP A 170 13.05 -2.13 -1.51
CA TRP A 170 12.06 -1.15 -1.07
C TRP A 170 12.56 -0.33 0.12
N GLN A 171 12.56 0.99 -0.04
CA GLN A 171 13.04 1.91 0.99
C GLN A 171 12.10 3.10 1.13
N LEU A 172 11.46 3.24 2.28
CA LEU A 172 10.78 4.47 2.66
C LEU A 172 11.83 5.46 3.20
N ARG A 173 12.00 6.59 2.50
CA ARG A 173 12.92 7.66 2.91
C ARG A 173 12.12 8.86 3.36
N HIS A 174 12.47 9.41 4.52
CA HIS A 174 11.90 10.65 5.04
C HIS A 174 12.94 11.77 5.00
N HIS A 175 12.48 13.01 4.97
CA HIS A 175 13.31 14.18 5.15
C HIS A 175 13.63 14.34 6.65
N PRO A 176 14.90 14.50 7.06
CA PRO A 176 15.29 14.45 8.48
C PRO A 176 14.70 15.60 9.32
N GLU A 177 14.41 16.74 8.72
CA GLU A 177 13.85 17.90 9.42
C GLU A 177 12.32 17.88 9.50
N GLU A 178 11.68 17.07 8.65
CA GLU A 178 10.23 17.03 8.46
C GLU A 178 9.71 15.61 8.73
N ASP A 179 10.30 14.91 9.69
CA ASP A 179 9.81 13.62 10.16
C ASP A 179 8.90 13.84 11.37
N PHE A 180 7.58 13.88 11.12
CA PHE A 180 6.56 14.15 12.13
C PHE A 180 6.84 15.42 12.95
N ALA A 181 7.41 16.43 12.31
CA ALA A 181 7.76 17.68 12.95
C ALA A 181 6.49 18.42 13.40
N VAL A 182 6.42 18.79 14.68
CA VAL A 182 5.25 19.46 15.24
C VAL A 182 5.54 20.94 15.42
N SER A 183 4.79 21.77 14.69
CA SER A 183 4.86 23.22 14.81
C SER A 183 4.36 23.74 16.18
N LYS A 184 4.73 24.98 16.50
CA LYS A 184 4.19 25.71 17.66
C LYS A 184 2.67 25.94 17.47
N TRP A 185 1.94 26.08 18.58
CA TRP A 185 0.53 26.46 18.53
C TRP A 185 0.37 27.80 17.81
N LYS A 186 -0.46 27.83 16.77
CA LYS A 186 -0.79 29.03 16.00
C LYS A 186 -2.30 29.27 16.04
N GLU A 187 -2.70 30.53 16.08
CA GLU A 187 -4.10 30.91 15.90
C GLU A 187 -4.47 30.81 14.41
N LEU A 188 -5.64 30.26 14.11
CA LEU A 188 -6.10 29.97 12.74
C LEU A 188 -6.87 31.17 12.11
N PHE A 189 -6.36 32.39 12.32
CA PHE A 189 -6.91 33.62 11.74
C PHE A 189 -6.47 33.74 10.26
N PRO A 190 -7.32 34.13 9.28
CA PRO A 190 -8.65 34.75 9.37
C PRO A 190 -9.86 33.81 9.21
N GLN A 191 -9.67 32.53 8.91
CA GLN A 191 -10.78 31.60 8.60
C GLN A 191 -11.51 31.08 9.85
N PHE A 192 -10.85 31.02 11.01
CA PHE A 192 -11.45 30.52 12.25
C PHE A 192 -11.03 31.35 13.48
N PRO A 193 -11.81 32.38 13.87
CA PRO A 193 -11.45 33.23 15.00
C PRO A 193 -11.39 32.44 16.31
N LYS A 194 -10.29 32.61 17.07
CA LYS A 194 -10.00 31.99 18.38
C LYS A 194 -9.74 30.47 18.40
N ASN A 195 -9.66 29.82 17.23
CA ASN A 195 -9.26 28.42 17.14
C ASN A 195 -7.74 28.31 17.12
N LEU A 196 -7.22 27.29 17.82
CA LEU A 196 -5.79 27.00 17.91
C LEU A 196 -5.47 25.71 17.14
N GLY A 197 -4.42 25.76 16.34
CA GLY A 197 -3.92 24.62 15.58
C GLY A 197 -2.45 24.36 15.90
N LYS A 198 -2.09 23.08 15.89
CA LYS A 198 -0.73 22.61 15.63
C LYS A 198 -0.77 21.82 14.33
N MET A 199 0.22 22.05 13.49
CA MET A 199 0.45 21.26 12.28
C MET A 199 1.55 20.25 12.59
N CYS A 200 1.31 19.00 12.22
CA CYS A 200 2.30 17.95 12.11
C CYS A 200 2.64 17.80 10.63
N THR A 201 3.91 17.90 10.29
CA THR A 201 4.40 17.76 8.92
C THR A 201 5.20 16.49 8.79
N TRP A 202 4.99 15.81 7.66
CA TRP A 202 5.79 14.66 7.27
C TRP A 202 6.16 14.79 5.80
N MET A 203 7.43 14.59 5.47
CA MET A 203 7.90 14.57 4.08
C MET A 203 8.76 13.34 3.82
N GLY A 204 8.48 12.64 2.74
CA GLY A 204 9.24 11.47 2.33
C GLY A 204 8.69 10.82 1.08
N ASN A 205 9.37 9.78 0.61
CA ASN A 205 8.97 9.03 -0.56
C ASN A 205 9.34 7.55 -0.46
N LEU A 206 8.59 6.71 -1.17
CA LEU A 206 8.91 5.31 -1.37
C LEU A 206 9.86 5.15 -2.57
N ILE A 207 10.93 4.38 -2.38
CA ILE A 207 11.94 4.14 -3.40
C ILE A 207 12.02 2.64 -3.69
N CYS A 208 12.09 2.29 -4.98
CA CYS A 208 12.38 0.95 -5.47
C CYS A 208 13.67 0.97 -6.29
N LYS A 209 14.67 0.18 -5.91
CA LYS A 209 15.95 0.14 -6.64
C LYS A 209 15.93 -0.84 -7.83
N CYS A 210 15.18 -1.93 -7.70
CA CYS A 210 15.08 -2.97 -8.71
C CYS A 210 13.60 -3.23 -8.96
N ARG A 211 13.00 -2.51 -9.92
CA ARG A 211 11.57 -2.69 -10.20
C ARG A 211 11.28 -3.97 -11.00
N PHE A 212 12.22 -4.45 -11.81
CA PHE A 212 12.13 -5.72 -12.57
C PHE A 212 11.70 -6.94 -11.75
N VAL A 213 12.13 -7.04 -10.49
CA VAL A 213 11.75 -8.16 -9.60
C VAL A 213 10.35 -8.03 -8.99
N ASN A 214 9.53 -7.13 -9.53
CA ASN A 214 8.15 -6.93 -9.12
C ASN A 214 7.26 -6.99 -10.36
N PHE A 215 6.00 -7.38 -10.17
CA PHE A 215 5.00 -7.35 -11.22
C PHE A 215 3.68 -6.79 -10.73
N LYS A 216 2.87 -6.33 -11.68
CA LYS A 216 1.47 -6.00 -11.44
C LYS A 216 0.57 -6.59 -12.52
N MET A 217 -0.63 -6.98 -12.13
CA MET A 217 -1.75 -7.28 -13.01
C MET A 217 -2.87 -6.29 -12.71
N THR A 218 -3.55 -5.76 -13.71
CA THR A 218 -4.49 -4.63 -13.53
C THR A 218 -5.90 -4.85 -14.09
N ALA A 219 -6.12 -5.95 -14.81
CA ALA A 219 -7.39 -6.22 -15.49
C ALA A 219 -8.17 -7.41 -14.90
N LEU A 220 -7.74 -7.95 -13.75
CA LEU A 220 -8.34 -9.15 -13.18
C LEU A 220 -9.79 -8.90 -12.75
N ASP A 221 -10.68 -9.82 -13.10
CA ASP A 221 -12.06 -9.81 -12.68
C ASP A 221 -12.24 -10.85 -11.56
N TYR A 222 -12.91 -10.47 -10.47
CA TYR A 222 -13.23 -11.39 -9.38
C TYR A 222 -14.41 -12.31 -9.73
N THR A 223 -15.19 -12.00 -10.77
CA THR A 223 -16.40 -12.74 -11.14
C THR A 223 -16.17 -13.87 -12.15
N VAL A 224 -15.05 -13.85 -12.89
CA VAL A 224 -14.78 -14.74 -14.04
C VAL A 224 -14.00 -15.99 -13.65
#